data_AF-Q688B8-F1
#
_entry.id   AF-Q688B8-F1
#
_cell.length_a   1.000
_cell.length_b   1.000
_cell.length_c   1.000
_cell.angle_alpha   90.00
_cell.angle_beta   90.00
_cell.angle_gamma   90.00
#
_symmetry.space_group_name_H-M   'P 1'
#
loop_
_entity.id
_entity.type
_entity.pdbx_description
1 polymer ?
#
loop_
_entity_poly.entity_id
_entity_poly.type
_entity_poly.pdbx_seq_one_letter_code
_entity_poly.pdbx_strand_id
1 'polypeptide(L)'
;MKNATKFPTFYFKQFDFEYSYPGLACLFSFYLFYVYVFKENRKVDEKTALFPITSHFYKMVRTTNVLFLMQILFGSMASENLKTGELFHYAEWFIHYCLYVITQVFHFLIFLQTFERFIMYFTKSAENFVKISQQYLIRRSWILYIVFVMKDLILGIFWFLANVTVDIQKWYTHEIVYLVVFLLTNFLAWTSAVLYIPIFISVRKLSQLTSAQFHSPHIYIFWQSIVVVVFKIHFIKEFISYLYFDYVYCFSFIISTLHYDIYATPLIIQVSYISSNRRNVRILLTSFSVRRFLRVLFNMGEVSVEPLNF
;
A
#
# COMPACT_ATOMS: atom_id res chain seq x y z
N MET A 1 -37.22 -1.99 8.94
CA MET A 1 -36.44 -1.68 7.70
C MET A 1 -36.26 -0.18 7.39
N LYS A 2 -37.02 0.77 7.96
CA LYS A 2 -36.78 2.23 7.75
C LYS A 2 -35.49 2.79 8.39
N ASN A 3 -34.80 2.03 9.25
CA ASN A 3 -33.57 2.46 9.91
C ASN A 3 -32.29 1.94 9.23
N ALA A 4 -32.36 0.92 8.37
CA ALA A 4 -31.19 0.33 7.73
C ALA A 4 -30.56 1.27 6.69
N THR A 5 -31.34 2.16 6.08
CA THR A 5 -30.86 3.17 5.12
C THR A 5 -30.26 4.41 5.77
N LYS A 6 -30.54 4.67 7.05
CA LYS A 6 -29.89 5.75 7.83
C LYS A 6 -28.54 5.35 8.41
N PHE A 7 -28.30 4.05 8.53
CA PHE A 7 -27.12 3.52 9.22
C PHE A 7 -25.78 3.83 8.50
N PRO A 8 -25.65 3.71 7.16
CA PRO A 8 -24.40 4.09 6.49
C PRO A 8 -24.11 5.58 6.70
N THR A 9 -25.11 6.44 6.49
CA THR A 9 -24.96 7.90 6.57
C THR A 9 -24.58 8.42 7.96
N PHE A 10 -24.94 7.72 9.04
CA PHE A 10 -24.61 8.16 10.41
C PHE A 10 -23.16 7.84 10.79
N TYR A 11 -22.66 6.65 10.44
CA TYR A 11 -21.27 6.26 10.71
C TYR A 11 -20.26 7.01 9.83
N PHE A 12 -20.63 7.32 8.58
CA PHE A 12 -19.76 8.11 7.69
C PHE A 12 -19.66 9.58 8.08
N LYS A 13 -20.69 10.14 8.73
CA LYS A 13 -20.63 11.50 9.31
C LYS A 13 -19.70 11.59 10.53
N GLN A 14 -19.31 10.46 11.11
CA GLN A 14 -18.47 10.37 12.30
C GLN A 14 -17.00 10.07 11.96
N PHE A 15 -16.71 9.70 10.72
CA PHE A 15 -15.36 9.68 10.16
C PHE A 15 -14.97 11.10 9.74
N ASP A 16 -14.80 11.97 10.73
CA ASP A 16 -14.33 13.34 10.49
C ASP A 16 -12.95 13.30 9.83
N PHE A 17 -12.85 13.96 8.68
CA PHE A 17 -11.61 14.21 7.92
C PHE A 17 -10.51 14.79 8.82
N GLU A 18 -10.91 15.43 9.93
CA GLU A 18 -10.03 16.00 10.95
C GLU A 18 -9.01 15.02 11.53
N TYR A 19 -9.37 13.75 11.72
CA TYR A 19 -8.42 12.75 12.24
C TYR A 19 -7.41 12.25 11.19
N SER A 20 -7.64 12.56 9.90
CA SER A 20 -6.77 12.13 8.80
C SER A 20 -5.62 13.11 8.53
N TYR A 21 -5.69 14.36 9.02
CA TYR A 21 -4.67 15.38 8.75
C TYR A 21 -3.25 15.03 9.24
N PRO A 22 -3.05 14.48 10.47
CA PRO A 22 -1.70 14.09 10.91
C PRO A 22 -1.11 13.00 10.01
N GLY A 23 -1.93 12.02 9.60
CA GLY A 23 -1.53 10.95 8.68
C GLY A 23 -1.12 11.48 7.30
N LEU A 24 -1.90 12.42 6.77
CA LEU A 24 -1.61 13.10 5.49
C LEU A 24 -0.32 13.92 5.57
N ALA A 25 -0.09 14.68 6.65
CA ALA A 25 1.12 15.46 6.84
C ALA A 25 2.38 14.57 6.86
N CYS A 26 2.33 13.43 7.56
CA CYS A 26 3.39 12.43 7.53
C CYS A 26 3.59 11.87 6.12
N LEU A 27 2.51 11.51 5.42
CA LEU A 27 2.55 10.93 4.08
C LEU A 27 3.23 11.88 3.08
N PHE A 28 2.83 13.16 3.05
CA PHE A 28 3.45 14.15 2.16
C PHE A 28 4.92 14.42 2.52
N SER A 29 5.26 14.44 3.82
CA SER A 29 6.64 14.65 4.27
C SER A 29 7.55 13.52 3.79
N PHE A 30 7.18 12.25 4.04
CA PHE A 30 7.94 11.09 3.57
C PHE A 30 7.98 11.01 2.03
N TYR A 31 6.92 11.44 1.35
CA TYR A 31 6.84 11.40 -0.10
C TYR A 31 7.93 12.24 -0.76
N LEU A 32 8.22 13.44 -0.24
CA LEU A 32 9.26 14.32 -0.79
C LEU A 32 10.65 13.65 -0.73
N PHE A 33 11.01 13.07 0.42
CA PHE A 33 12.27 12.34 0.57
C PHE A 33 12.31 11.08 -0.28
N TYR A 34 11.21 10.33 -0.33
CA TYR A 34 11.08 9.14 -1.15
C TYR A 34 11.32 9.45 -2.63
N VAL A 35 10.68 10.50 -3.16
CA VAL A 35 10.85 10.91 -4.56
C VAL A 35 12.28 11.34 -4.85
N TYR A 36 12.89 12.12 -3.95
CA TYR A 36 14.27 12.54 -4.10
C TYR A 36 15.23 11.35 -4.16
N VAL A 37 15.16 10.44 -3.18
CA VAL A 37 16.06 9.28 -3.10
C VAL A 37 15.84 8.36 -4.30
N PHE A 38 14.59 8.16 -4.72
CA PHE A 38 14.29 7.32 -5.89
C PHE A 38 14.87 7.89 -7.19
N LYS A 39 14.82 9.21 -7.37
CA LYS A 39 15.37 9.87 -8.55
C LYS A 39 16.90 9.82 -8.58
N GLU A 40 17.56 10.12 -7.46
CA GLU A 40 19.03 10.05 -7.39
C GLU A 40 19.53 8.62 -7.62
N ASN A 41 18.81 7.62 -7.10
CA ASN A 41 19.20 6.21 -7.21
C ASN A 41 18.80 5.56 -8.54
N ARG A 42 18.05 6.25 -9.39
CA ARG A 42 17.36 5.66 -10.56
C ARG A 42 18.28 4.80 -11.43
N LYS A 43 19.46 5.32 -11.79
CA LYS A 43 20.43 4.63 -12.66
C LYS A 43 21.03 3.36 -12.03
N VAL A 44 21.17 3.36 -10.71
CA VAL A 44 21.70 2.20 -9.95
C VAL A 44 20.59 1.17 -9.78
N ASP A 45 19.40 1.63 -9.39
CA ASP A 45 18.24 0.79 -9.16
C ASP A 45 17.79 0.08 -10.43
N GLU A 46 17.89 0.72 -11.61
CA GLU A 46 17.58 0.13 -12.92
C GLU A 46 18.31 -1.20 -13.20
N LYS A 47 19.47 -1.41 -12.56
CA LYS A 47 20.27 -2.63 -12.71
C LYS A 47 19.85 -3.74 -11.74
N THR A 48 18.96 -3.46 -10.80
CA THR A 48 18.54 -4.41 -9.77
C THR A 48 17.36 -5.25 -10.24
N ALA A 49 17.30 -6.51 -9.79
CA ALA A 49 16.19 -7.40 -10.11
C ALA A 49 14.84 -6.95 -9.48
N LEU A 50 14.84 -6.05 -8.49
CA LEU A 50 13.62 -5.51 -7.88
C LEU A 50 13.08 -4.27 -8.58
N PHE A 51 13.87 -3.69 -9.47
CA PHE A 51 13.56 -2.44 -10.13
C PHE A 51 12.16 -2.34 -10.72
N PRO A 52 11.63 -3.36 -11.44
CA PRO A 52 10.35 -3.16 -12.09
C PRO A 52 9.21 -3.06 -11.07
N ILE A 53 9.34 -3.68 -9.89
CA ILE A 53 8.37 -3.57 -8.78
C ILE A 53 8.54 -2.21 -8.09
N THR A 54 9.76 -1.83 -7.72
CA THR A 54 10.00 -0.53 -7.05
C THR A 54 9.65 0.66 -7.94
N SER A 55 9.84 0.53 -9.26
CA SER A 55 9.41 1.53 -10.24
C SER A 55 7.89 1.57 -10.39
N HIS A 56 7.20 0.44 -10.31
CA HIS A 56 5.74 0.40 -10.27
C HIS A 56 5.21 1.06 -8.99
N PHE A 57 5.77 0.71 -7.83
CA PHE A 57 5.46 1.35 -6.55
C PHE A 57 5.70 2.86 -6.59
N TYR A 58 6.82 3.32 -7.16
CA TYR A 58 7.08 4.75 -7.32
C TYR A 58 6.00 5.45 -8.14
N LYS A 59 5.63 4.89 -9.28
CA LYS A 59 4.56 5.43 -10.13
C LYS A 59 3.25 5.51 -9.35
N MET A 60 2.87 4.45 -8.67
CA MET A 60 1.59 4.37 -7.99
C MET A 60 1.55 5.19 -6.69
N VAL A 61 2.66 5.33 -5.95
CA VAL A 61 2.77 6.26 -4.81
C VAL A 61 2.60 7.70 -5.27
N ARG A 62 3.13 8.08 -6.44
CA ARG A 62 2.84 9.40 -7.01
C ARG A 62 1.35 9.56 -7.32
N THR A 63 0.72 8.55 -7.91
CA THR A 63 -0.72 8.55 -8.17
C THR A 63 -1.53 8.67 -6.88
N THR A 64 -1.22 7.90 -5.83
CA THR A 64 -1.94 8.01 -4.54
C THR A 64 -1.77 9.39 -3.90
N ASN A 65 -0.58 9.99 -3.97
CA ASN A 65 -0.38 11.36 -3.49
C ASN A 65 -1.24 12.39 -4.24
N VAL A 66 -1.37 12.26 -5.58
CA VAL A 66 -2.27 13.12 -6.36
C VAL A 66 -3.73 12.89 -5.96
N LEU A 67 -4.13 11.63 -5.77
CA LEU A 67 -5.48 11.29 -5.33
C LEU A 67 -5.79 11.84 -3.92
N PHE A 68 -4.84 11.80 -2.98
CA PHE A 68 -5.01 12.42 -1.66
C PHE A 68 -5.19 13.94 -1.75
N LEU A 69 -4.42 14.62 -2.62
CA LEU A 69 -4.61 16.06 -2.85
C LEU A 69 -5.99 16.35 -3.46
N MET A 70 -6.44 15.54 -4.43
CA MET A 70 -7.78 15.66 -5.00
C MET A 70 -8.87 15.40 -3.96
N GLN A 71 -8.67 14.44 -3.06
CA GLN A 71 -9.61 14.14 -1.97
C GLN A 71 -9.76 15.35 -1.03
N ILE A 72 -8.66 16.02 -0.65
CA ILE A 72 -8.70 17.24 0.17
C ILE A 72 -9.45 18.36 -0.56
N LEU A 73 -9.16 18.56 -1.86
CA LEU A 73 -9.80 19.59 -2.66
C LEU A 73 -11.31 19.36 -2.79
N PHE A 74 -11.75 18.15 -3.16
CA PHE A 74 -13.18 17.83 -3.29
C PHE A 74 -13.89 17.82 -1.94
N GLY A 75 -13.24 17.37 -0.86
CA GLY A 75 -13.78 17.47 0.49
C GLY A 75 -14.05 18.92 0.91
N SER A 76 -13.15 19.86 0.56
CA SER A 76 -13.36 21.28 0.84
C SER A 76 -14.53 21.89 0.04
N MET A 77 -14.68 21.50 -1.23
CA MET A 77 -15.76 21.99 -2.12
C MET A 77 -17.11 21.34 -1.84
N ALA A 78 -17.15 20.17 -1.21
CA ALA A 78 -18.39 19.47 -0.90
C ALA A 78 -19.27 20.21 0.12
N SER A 79 -18.70 21.18 0.84
CA SER A 79 -19.41 22.05 1.79
C SER A 79 -20.22 23.18 1.13
N GLU A 80 -20.14 23.34 -0.20
CA GLU A 80 -20.88 24.35 -0.96
C GLU A 80 -22.34 23.93 -1.23
N ASN A 81 -23.10 24.76 -1.96
CA ASN A 81 -24.54 24.57 -2.28
C ASN A 81 -24.97 23.10 -2.48
N LEU A 82 -26.14 22.72 -1.95
CA LEU A 82 -26.67 21.33 -1.92
C LEU A 82 -26.40 20.49 -3.19
N LYS A 83 -26.70 21.03 -4.39
CA LYS A 83 -26.52 20.27 -5.65
C LYS A 83 -25.05 20.09 -6.08
N THR A 84 -24.21 21.10 -5.90
CA THR A 84 -22.78 21.02 -6.24
C THR A 84 -22.01 20.21 -5.21
N GLY A 85 -22.36 20.36 -3.93
CA GLY A 85 -21.79 19.59 -2.83
C GLY A 85 -21.99 18.08 -2.99
N GLU A 86 -23.17 17.64 -3.42
CA GLU A 86 -23.45 16.23 -3.70
C GLU A 86 -22.51 15.64 -4.77
N LEU A 87 -22.25 16.38 -5.86
CA LEU A 87 -21.33 15.92 -6.91
C LEU A 87 -19.90 15.74 -6.38
N PHE A 88 -19.42 16.70 -5.58
CA PHE A 88 -18.09 16.61 -4.96
C PHE A 88 -17.99 15.46 -3.96
N HIS A 89 -19.06 15.17 -3.21
CA HIS A 89 -19.12 13.97 -2.38
C HIS A 89 -18.98 12.70 -3.21
N TYR A 90 -19.76 12.52 -4.29
CA TYR A 90 -19.61 11.32 -5.15
C TYR A 90 -18.20 11.18 -5.72
N ALA A 91 -17.56 12.29 -6.11
CA ALA A 91 -16.18 12.29 -6.58
C ALA A 91 -15.18 11.87 -5.49
N GLU A 92 -15.36 12.37 -4.26
CA GLU A 92 -14.57 11.97 -3.10
C GLU A 92 -14.68 10.47 -2.81
N TRP A 93 -15.91 9.94 -2.80
CA TRP A 93 -16.18 8.50 -2.63
C TRP A 93 -15.48 7.65 -3.69
N PHE A 94 -15.54 8.09 -4.95
CA PHE A 94 -14.87 7.41 -6.05
C PHE A 94 -13.34 7.43 -5.90
N ILE A 95 -12.75 8.54 -5.47
CA ILE A 95 -11.32 8.65 -5.17
C ILE A 95 -10.92 7.71 -4.04
N HIS A 96 -11.72 7.68 -2.96
CA HIS A 96 -11.47 6.80 -1.82
C HIS A 96 -11.50 5.33 -2.24
N TYR A 97 -12.45 4.94 -3.09
CA TYR A 97 -12.48 3.60 -3.68
C TYR A 97 -11.24 3.30 -4.54
N CYS A 98 -10.80 4.26 -5.36
CA CYS A 98 -9.57 4.10 -6.15
C CYS A 98 -8.33 3.87 -5.25
N LEU A 99 -8.21 4.63 -4.16
CA LEU A 99 -7.15 4.47 -3.16
C LEU A 99 -7.21 3.08 -2.52
N TYR A 100 -8.39 2.60 -2.16
CA TYR A 100 -8.60 1.26 -1.63
C TYR A 100 -8.14 0.16 -2.59
N VAL A 101 -8.52 0.22 -3.87
CA VAL A 101 -8.07 -0.76 -4.87
C VAL A 101 -6.55 -0.73 -5.04
N ILE A 102 -5.94 0.45 -5.05
CA ILE A 102 -4.47 0.58 -5.11
C ILE A 102 -3.81 -0.11 -3.90
N THR A 103 -4.36 0.10 -2.70
CA THR A 103 -3.89 -0.52 -1.46
C THR A 103 -3.95 -2.05 -1.51
N GLN A 104 -5.04 -2.63 -2.03
CA GLN A 104 -5.15 -4.08 -2.21
C GLN A 104 -4.08 -4.63 -3.16
N VAL A 105 -3.87 -3.96 -4.29
CA VAL A 105 -2.82 -4.34 -5.25
C VAL A 105 -1.44 -4.24 -4.58
N PHE A 106 -1.17 -3.22 -3.77
CA PHE A 106 0.09 -3.09 -3.06
C PHE A 106 0.30 -4.22 -2.06
N HIS A 107 -0.70 -4.58 -1.25
CA HIS A 107 -0.62 -5.72 -0.35
C HIS A 107 -0.27 -7.01 -1.10
N PHE A 108 -0.91 -7.26 -2.24
CA PHE A 108 -0.62 -8.42 -3.08
C PHE A 108 0.80 -8.38 -3.66
N LEU A 109 1.26 -7.24 -4.17
CA LEU A 109 2.60 -7.09 -4.74
C LEU A 109 3.70 -7.23 -3.68
N ILE A 110 3.49 -6.73 -2.46
CA ILE A 110 4.41 -6.90 -1.32
C ILE A 110 4.52 -8.38 -0.98
N PHE A 111 3.40 -9.09 -0.86
CA PHE A 111 3.38 -10.53 -0.61
C PHE A 111 4.11 -11.30 -1.73
N LEU A 112 3.73 -11.04 -2.98
CA LEU A 112 4.29 -11.69 -4.15
C LEU A 112 5.80 -11.51 -4.24
N GLN A 113 6.31 -10.30 -4.01
CA GLN A 113 7.74 -10.01 -4.04
C GLN A 113 8.52 -10.85 -3.02
N THR A 114 8.01 -10.98 -1.79
CA THR A 114 8.66 -11.81 -0.77
C THR A 114 8.53 -13.30 -1.10
N PHE A 115 7.38 -13.73 -1.62
CA PHE A 115 7.14 -15.11 -2.03
C PHE A 115 8.04 -15.56 -3.19
N GLU A 116 8.20 -14.73 -4.22
CA GLU A 116 9.12 -14.95 -5.34
C GLU A 116 10.56 -15.16 -4.86
N ARG A 117 10.99 -14.39 -3.86
CA ARG A 117 12.33 -14.50 -3.26
C ARG A 117 12.47 -15.71 -2.36
N PHE A 118 11.42 -16.05 -1.62
CA PHE A 118 11.36 -17.28 -0.85
C PHE A 118 11.56 -18.48 -1.79
N ILE A 119 10.79 -18.58 -2.87
CA ILE A 119 10.92 -19.65 -3.87
C ILE A 119 12.32 -19.69 -4.48
N MET A 120 12.82 -18.55 -4.96
CA MET A 120 14.15 -18.47 -5.59
C MET A 120 15.26 -18.91 -4.64
N TYR A 121 15.12 -18.62 -3.34
CA TYR A 121 16.12 -18.97 -2.34
C TYR A 121 16.12 -20.47 -2.02
N PHE A 122 14.95 -21.07 -1.83
CA PHE A 122 14.82 -22.49 -1.46
C PHE A 122 14.78 -23.44 -2.66
N THR A 123 14.53 -22.94 -3.86
CA THR A 123 14.41 -23.72 -5.10
C THR A 123 15.18 -23.04 -6.23
N LYS A 124 16.47 -23.37 -6.38
CA LYS A 124 17.33 -22.80 -7.44
C LYS A 124 16.76 -22.98 -8.85
N SER A 125 16.11 -24.12 -9.12
CA SER A 125 15.46 -24.40 -10.41
C SER A 125 14.32 -23.44 -10.74
N ALA A 126 13.74 -22.76 -9.74
CA ALA A 126 12.65 -21.82 -9.93
C ALA A 126 13.13 -20.40 -10.30
N GLU A 127 14.43 -20.12 -10.33
CA GLU A 127 14.95 -18.77 -10.63
C GLU A 127 14.45 -18.22 -11.98
N ASN A 128 14.48 -19.05 -13.02
CA ASN A 128 14.01 -18.65 -14.36
C ASN A 128 12.49 -18.43 -14.38
N PHE A 129 11.73 -19.30 -13.71
CA PHE A 129 10.28 -19.16 -13.60
C PHE A 129 9.90 -17.87 -12.86
N VAL A 130 10.57 -17.57 -11.75
CA VAL A 130 10.35 -16.34 -10.97
C VAL A 130 10.66 -15.10 -11.80
N LYS A 131 11.79 -15.08 -12.54
CA LYS A 131 12.12 -13.94 -13.43
C LYS A 131 11.06 -13.70 -14.49
N ILE A 132 10.53 -14.76 -15.10
CA ILE A 132 9.46 -14.69 -16.12
C ILE A 132 8.16 -14.18 -15.48
N SER A 133 7.75 -14.76 -14.35
CA SER A 133 6.57 -14.35 -13.57
C SER A 133 6.63 -12.86 -13.24
N GLN A 134 7.75 -12.40 -12.68
CA GLN A 134 7.96 -11.02 -12.28
C GLN A 134 7.82 -10.05 -13.46
N GLN A 135 8.47 -10.37 -14.61
CA GLN A 135 8.37 -9.54 -15.81
C GLN A 135 6.94 -9.50 -16.36
N TYR A 136 6.25 -10.63 -16.37
CA TYR A 136 4.87 -10.73 -16.85
C TYR A 136 3.92 -9.91 -15.97
N LEU A 137 3.98 -10.09 -14.66
CA LEU A 137 3.10 -9.44 -13.69
C LEU A 137 3.30 -7.93 -13.66
N ILE A 138 4.53 -7.45 -13.82
CA ILE A 138 4.80 -6.00 -13.85
C ILE A 138 4.36 -5.39 -15.18
N ARG A 139 4.62 -6.06 -16.31
CA ARG A 139 4.13 -5.61 -17.62
C ARG A 139 2.60 -5.58 -17.69
N ARG A 140 1.94 -6.48 -16.97
CA ARG A 140 0.49 -6.63 -16.94
C ARG A 140 -0.11 -6.31 -15.57
N SER A 141 0.48 -5.37 -14.84
CA SER A 141 0.03 -5.03 -13.47
C SER A 141 -1.43 -4.56 -13.44
N TRP A 142 -1.92 -3.96 -14.53
CA TRP A 142 -3.32 -3.56 -14.72
C TRP A 142 -4.32 -4.71 -14.54
N ILE A 143 -3.93 -5.96 -14.82
CA ILE A 143 -4.78 -7.14 -14.60
C ILE A 143 -5.12 -7.29 -13.11
N LEU A 144 -4.18 -7.02 -12.21
CA LEU A 144 -4.42 -7.10 -10.77
C LEU A 144 -5.49 -6.10 -10.33
N TYR A 145 -5.43 -4.88 -10.85
CA TYR A 145 -6.45 -3.85 -10.57
C TYR A 145 -7.84 -4.33 -11.03
N ILE A 146 -7.95 -4.89 -12.23
CA ILE A 146 -9.22 -5.44 -12.71
C ILE A 146 -9.71 -6.59 -11.84
N VAL A 147 -8.83 -7.50 -11.43
CA VAL A 147 -9.21 -8.63 -10.56
C VAL A 147 -9.81 -8.12 -9.24
N PHE A 148 -9.19 -7.13 -8.61
CA PHE A 148 -9.69 -6.55 -7.36
C PHE A 148 -11.01 -5.78 -7.55
N VAL A 149 -11.15 -5.01 -8.64
CA VAL A 149 -12.41 -4.33 -8.99
C VAL A 149 -13.52 -5.36 -9.26
N MET A 150 -13.26 -6.41 -10.04
CA MET A 150 -14.23 -7.46 -10.31
C MET A 150 -14.64 -8.21 -9.04
N LYS A 151 -13.69 -8.48 -8.13
CA LYS A 151 -13.96 -9.04 -6.80
C LYS A 151 -14.93 -8.15 -6.02
N ASP A 152 -14.70 -6.84 -5.97
CA ASP A 152 -15.60 -5.91 -5.28
C ASP A 152 -16.98 -5.83 -5.95
N LEU A 153 -17.05 -5.83 -7.28
CA LEU A 153 -18.31 -5.82 -8.03
C LEU A 153 -19.15 -7.07 -7.74
N ILE A 154 -18.54 -8.26 -7.71
CA ILE A 154 -19.23 -9.52 -7.39
C ILE A 154 -19.81 -9.47 -5.97
N LEU A 155 -19.01 -9.01 -4.99
CA LEU A 155 -19.47 -8.86 -3.61
C LEU A 155 -20.58 -7.79 -3.49
N GLY A 156 -20.45 -6.68 -4.21
CA GLY A 156 -21.47 -5.62 -4.28
C GLY A 156 -22.79 -6.09 -4.90
N ILE A 157 -22.74 -6.92 -5.95
CA ILE A 157 -23.94 -7.54 -6.53
C ILE A 157 -24.57 -8.50 -5.52
N PHE A 158 -23.77 -9.31 -4.82
CA PHE A 158 -24.30 -10.21 -3.80
C PHE A 158 -24.96 -9.45 -2.65
N TRP A 159 -24.35 -8.35 -2.19
CA TRP A 159 -24.94 -7.43 -1.22
C TRP A 159 -26.27 -6.85 -1.73
N PHE A 160 -26.30 -6.36 -2.97
CA PHE A 160 -27.49 -5.79 -3.58
C PHE A 160 -28.63 -6.82 -3.66
N LEU A 161 -28.34 -8.05 -4.08
CA LEU A 161 -29.33 -9.12 -4.13
C LEU A 161 -29.88 -9.48 -2.74
N ALA A 162 -29.02 -9.55 -1.71
CA ALA A 162 -29.46 -9.78 -0.32
C ALA A 162 -30.41 -8.68 0.18
N ASN A 163 -30.12 -7.41 -0.17
CA ASN A 163 -30.96 -6.26 0.13
C ASN A 163 -32.32 -6.33 -0.56
N VAL A 164 -32.34 -6.56 -1.88
CA VAL A 164 -33.56 -6.56 -2.70
C VAL A 164 -34.48 -7.71 -2.30
N THR A 165 -33.95 -8.90 -2.01
CA THR A 165 -34.79 -10.04 -1.61
C THR A 165 -35.21 -10.01 -0.14
N VAL A 166 -34.70 -9.07 0.67
CA VAL A 166 -34.97 -8.98 2.12
C VAL A 166 -34.67 -10.32 2.84
N ASP A 167 -33.66 -11.02 2.34
CA ASP A 167 -33.33 -12.37 2.79
C ASP A 167 -32.23 -12.29 3.85
N ILE A 168 -32.62 -12.50 5.11
CA ILE A 168 -31.73 -12.39 6.28
C ILE A 168 -30.56 -13.39 6.15
N GLN A 169 -30.80 -14.58 5.62
CA GLN A 169 -29.75 -15.59 5.47
C GLN A 169 -28.73 -15.16 4.42
N LYS A 170 -29.18 -14.58 3.29
CA LYS A 170 -28.26 -14.01 2.28
C LYS A 170 -27.45 -12.85 2.83
N TRP A 171 -28.05 -12.01 3.68
CA TRP A 171 -27.36 -10.92 4.34
C TRP A 171 -26.20 -11.41 5.22
N TYR A 172 -26.48 -12.34 6.13
CA TYR A 172 -25.42 -12.93 6.97
C TYR A 172 -24.36 -13.65 6.13
N THR A 173 -24.78 -14.36 5.08
CA THR A 173 -23.84 -15.03 4.18
C THR A 173 -22.94 -14.02 3.48
N HIS A 174 -23.48 -12.93 2.97
CA HIS A 174 -22.70 -11.84 2.37
C HIS A 174 -21.70 -11.25 3.37
N GLU A 175 -22.14 -10.94 4.59
CA GLU A 175 -21.28 -10.35 5.62
C GLU A 175 -20.11 -11.27 5.97
N ILE A 176 -20.37 -12.57 6.18
CA ILE A 176 -19.33 -13.56 6.47
C ILE A 176 -18.36 -13.69 5.28
N VAL A 177 -18.87 -13.82 4.06
CA VAL A 177 -18.02 -13.92 2.85
C VAL A 177 -17.15 -12.68 2.70
N TYR A 178 -17.72 -11.49 2.87
CA TYR A 178 -16.99 -10.23 2.79
C TYR A 178 -15.90 -10.15 3.86
N LEU A 179 -16.22 -10.49 5.11
CA LEU A 179 -15.26 -10.54 6.22
C LEU A 179 -14.12 -11.53 5.93
N VAL A 180 -14.43 -12.75 5.47
CA VAL A 180 -13.42 -13.77 5.14
C VAL A 180 -12.48 -13.27 4.04
N VAL A 181 -13.02 -12.72 2.94
CA VAL A 181 -12.22 -12.16 1.84
C VAL A 181 -11.34 -10.99 2.33
N PHE A 182 -11.87 -10.14 3.19
CA PHE A 182 -11.16 -9.03 3.81
C PHE A 182 -10.00 -9.51 4.70
N LEU A 183 -10.25 -10.50 5.57
CA LEU A 183 -9.23 -11.09 6.43
C LEU A 183 -8.15 -11.79 5.63
N LEU A 184 -8.51 -12.55 4.58
CA LEU A 184 -7.56 -13.21 3.68
C LEU A 184 -6.62 -12.20 3.00
N THR A 185 -7.18 -11.09 2.51
CA THR A 185 -6.39 -10.02 1.86
C THR A 185 -5.42 -9.37 2.84
N ASN A 186 -5.84 -9.13 4.09
CA ASN A 186 -4.96 -8.61 5.14
C ASN A 186 -3.91 -9.63 5.59
N PHE A 187 -4.24 -10.91 5.59
CA PHE A 187 -3.31 -11.98 5.96
C PHE A 187 -2.15 -12.14 4.97
N LEU A 188 -2.31 -11.71 3.71
CA LEU A 188 -1.20 -11.65 2.74
C LEU A 188 -0.04 -10.79 3.26
N ALA A 189 -0.34 -9.65 3.92
CA ALA A 189 0.68 -8.78 4.48
C ALA A 189 1.47 -9.48 5.60
N TRP A 190 0.79 -10.19 6.50
CA TRP A 190 1.44 -10.98 7.55
C TRP A 190 2.26 -12.13 6.99
N THR A 191 1.72 -12.83 5.99
CA THR A 191 2.41 -13.91 5.30
C THR A 191 3.71 -13.39 4.66
N SER A 192 3.70 -12.17 4.11
CA SER A 192 4.90 -11.54 3.57
C SER A 192 6.00 -11.38 4.63
N ALA A 193 5.67 -10.93 5.85
CA ALA A 193 6.65 -10.77 6.92
C ALA A 193 7.17 -12.11 7.44
N VAL A 194 6.29 -13.11 7.57
CA VAL A 194 6.65 -14.47 8.03
C VAL A 194 7.58 -15.15 7.02
N LEU A 195 7.28 -15.07 5.72
CA LEU A 195 8.12 -15.64 4.66
C LEU A 195 9.52 -15.04 4.61
N TYR A 196 9.71 -13.82 5.11
CA TYR A 196 11.03 -13.20 5.17
C TYR A 196 11.94 -13.79 6.27
N ILE A 197 11.39 -14.29 7.37
CA ILE A 197 12.16 -14.90 8.48
C ILE A 197 13.10 -16.02 7.98
N PRO A 198 12.63 -17.05 7.26
CA PRO A 198 13.51 -18.10 6.74
C PRO A 198 14.50 -17.59 5.69
N ILE A 199 14.13 -16.59 4.88
CA ILE A 199 15.06 -15.93 3.94
C ILE A 199 16.20 -15.28 4.73
N PHE A 200 15.88 -14.52 5.79
CA PHE A 200 16.86 -13.83 6.61
C PHE A 200 17.83 -14.77 7.32
N ILE A 201 17.32 -15.84 7.93
CA ILE A 201 18.14 -16.87 8.59
C ILE A 201 19.14 -17.45 7.59
N SER A 202 18.67 -17.73 6.39
CA SER A 202 19.47 -18.40 5.39
C SER A 202 20.49 -17.44 4.73
N VAL A 203 20.11 -16.19 4.48
CA VAL A 203 21.05 -15.12 4.05
C VAL A 203 22.15 -14.90 5.10
N ARG A 204 21.81 -14.92 6.40
CA ARG A 204 22.80 -14.83 7.49
C ARG A 204 23.77 -16.01 7.53
N LYS A 205 23.32 -17.22 7.17
CA LYS A 205 24.23 -18.38 7.03
C LYS A 205 25.20 -18.19 5.87
N LEU A 206 24.75 -17.60 4.77
CA LEU A 206 25.58 -17.34 3.59
C LEU A 206 26.45 -16.09 3.69
N SER A 207 26.23 -15.18 4.66
CA SER A 207 27.03 -13.96 4.81
C SER A 207 28.50 -14.21 5.18
N GLN A 208 28.85 -15.45 5.52
CA GLN A 208 30.23 -15.92 5.64
C GLN A 208 30.95 -16.04 4.29
N LEU A 209 30.19 -16.11 3.18
CA LEU A 209 30.71 -16.04 1.82
C LEU A 209 30.75 -14.56 1.39
N THR A 210 31.96 -14.05 1.12
CA THR A 210 32.23 -12.66 0.73
C THR A 210 31.41 -12.17 -0.48
N SER A 211 30.95 -13.08 -1.33
CA SER A 211 30.07 -12.77 -2.47
C SER A 211 28.62 -12.45 -2.11
N ALA A 212 28.14 -12.82 -0.91
CA ALA A 212 26.77 -12.57 -0.47
C ALA A 212 26.58 -11.20 0.22
N GLN A 213 27.67 -10.51 0.58
CA GLN A 213 27.61 -9.29 1.38
C GLN A 213 27.15 -8.03 0.60
N PHE A 214 26.95 -8.12 -0.72
CA PHE A 214 26.80 -6.94 -1.58
C PHE A 214 25.59 -6.91 -2.53
N HIS A 215 24.59 -7.79 -2.36
CA HIS A 215 23.39 -7.72 -3.21
C HIS A 215 22.22 -6.96 -2.53
N SER A 216 21.96 -5.77 -3.06
CA SER A 216 20.93 -4.78 -2.68
C SER A 216 19.48 -5.27 -2.49
N PRO A 217 18.94 -6.31 -3.17
CA PRO A 217 17.50 -6.59 -3.05
C PRO A 217 17.06 -7.09 -1.67
N HIS A 218 17.94 -7.77 -0.93
CA HIS A 218 17.59 -8.30 0.39
C HIS A 218 17.37 -7.20 1.43
N ILE A 219 18.12 -6.10 1.34
CA ILE A 219 18.02 -4.97 2.26
C ILE A 219 16.65 -4.30 2.13
N TYR A 220 16.15 -4.12 0.90
CA TYR A 220 14.83 -3.55 0.68
C TYR A 220 13.72 -4.40 1.28
N ILE A 221 13.72 -5.71 1.01
CA ILE A 221 12.67 -6.63 1.50
C ILE A 221 12.74 -6.79 3.03
N PHE A 222 13.95 -6.75 3.60
CA PHE A 222 14.13 -6.72 5.06
C PHE A 222 13.40 -5.55 5.69
N TRP A 223 13.71 -4.33 5.23
CA TRP A 223 13.07 -3.12 5.74
C TRP A 223 11.57 -3.12 5.46
N GLN A 224 11.15 -3.60 4.30
CA GLN A 224 9.73 -3.78 3.98
C GLN A 224 9.02 -4.68 4.96
N SER A 225 9.62 -5.82 5.33
CA SER A 225 9.03 -6.76 6.30
C SER A 225 8.92 -6.13 7.69
N ILE A 226 9.95 -5.43 8.16
CA ILE A 226 9.91 -4.71 9.45
C ILE A 226 8.80 -3.66 9.45
N VAL A 227 8.76 -2.82 8.42
CA VAL A 227 7.81 -1.71 8.33
C VAL A 227 6.37 -2.24 8.21
N VAL A 228 6.13 -3.29 7.42
CA VAL A 228 4.83 -3.97 7.36
C VAL A 228 4.37 -4.43 8.74
N VAL A 229 5.24 -5.09 9.52
CA VAL A 229 4.91 -5.54 10.89
C VAL A 229 4.54 -4.36 11.78
N VAL A 230 5.35 -3.30 11.78
CA VAL A 230 5.11 -2.10 12.60
C VAL A 230 3.76 -1.48 12.32
N PHE A 231 3.40 -1.27 11.04
CA PHE A 231 2.12 -0.68 10.67
C PHE A 231 0.94 -1.64 10.91
N LYS A 232 1.13 -2.95 10.71
CA LYS A 232 0.06 -3.95 10.93
C LYS A 232 -0.20 -4.27 12.41
N ILE A 233 0.58 -3.77 13.37
CA ILE A 233 0.20 -3.83 14.80
C ILE A 233 -1.16 -3.16 15.04
N HIS A 234 -1.50 -2.11 14.29
CA HIS A 234 -2.81 -1.46 14.37
C HIS A 234 -3.96 -2.44 14.03
N PHE A 235 -3.78 -3.28 13.00
CA PHE A 235 -4.74 -4.32 12.64
C PHE A 235 -5.00 -5.29 13.78
N ILE A 236 -3.95 -5.73 14.51
CA ILE A 236 -4.10 -6.63 15.66
C ILE A 236 -4.93 -5.95 16.76
N LYS A 237 -4.67 -4.67 17.05
CA LYS A 237 -5.43 -3.92 18.05
C LYS A 237 -6.91 -3.84 17.68
N GLU A 238 -7.22 -3.47 16.44
CA GLU A 238 -8.60 -3.38 15.94
C GLU A 238 -9.28 -4.77 15.95
N PHE A 239 -8.56 -5.82 15.58
CA PHE A 239 -9.08 -7.19 15.58
C PHE A 239 -9.38 -7.69 17.01
N ILE A 240 -8.51 -7.42 17.99
CA ILE A 240 -8.78 -7.74 19.40
C ILE A 240 -10.00 -6.98 19.91
N SER A 241 -10.15 -5.71 19.56
CA SER A 241 -11.34 -4.91 19.90
C SER A 241 -12.61 -5.54 19.32
N TYR A 242 -12.58 -5.92 18.04
CA TYR A 242 -13.69 -6.62 17.38
C TYR A 242 -14.09 -7.92 18.09
N LEU A 243 -13.12 -8.72 18.54
CA LEU A 243 -13.38 -9.94 19.32
C LEU A 243 -13.94 -9.64 20.72
N TYR A 244 -13.47 -8.58 21.36
CA TYR A 244 -13.88 -8.20 22.72
C TYR A 244 -15.35 -7.72 22.79
N PHE A 245 -15.85 -7.09 21.73
CA PHE A 245 -17.22 -6.58 21.66
C PHE A 245 -18.18 -7.53 20.92
N ASP A 246 -18.00 -8.85 21.08
CA ASP A 246 -18.90 -9.90 20.58
C ASP A 246 -19.31 -9.73 19.11
N TYR A 247 -18.38 -9.32 18.24
CA TYR A 247 -18.59 -9.17 16.80
C TYR A 247 -19.62 -8.10 16.38
N VAL A 248 -20.18 -7.35 17.34
CA VAL A 248 -21.26 -6.36 17.11
C VAL A 248 -20.84 -5.28 16.10
N TYR A 249 -19.55 -5.02 16.01
CA TYR A 249 -18.95 -3.91 15.27
C TYR A 249 -18.15 -4.37 14.03
N CYS A 250 -18.60 -5.43 13.35
CA CYS A 250 -17.93 -5.97 12.15
C CYS A 250 -17.69 -4.91 11.07
N PHE A 251 -18.75 -4.16 10.71
CA PHE A 251 -18.64 -3.13 9.68
C PHE A 251 -17.66 -2.01 10.09
N SER A 252 -17.70 -1.53 11.33
CA SER A 252 -16.79 -0.47 11.76
C SER A 252 -15.34 -0.97 11.85
N PHE A 253 -15.11 -2.22 12.26
CA PHE A 253 -13.79 -2.85 12.24
C PHE A 253 -13.21 -2.90 10.82
N ILE A 254 -14.03 -3.29 9.83
CA ILE A 254 -13.59 -3.34 8.44
C ILE A 254 -13.30 -1.93 7.93
N ILE A 255 -14.22 -0.98 8.10
CA ILE A 255 -14.03 0.40 7.62
C ILE A 255 -12.84 1.07 8.29
N SER A 256 -12.65 0.94 9.60
CA SER A 256 -11.51 1.54 10.32
C SER A 256 -10.18 1.01 9.79
N THR A 257 -10.09 -0.30 9.61
CA THR A 257 -8.89 -0.95 9.06
C THR A 257 -8.62 -0.54 7.62
N LEU A 258 -9.65 -0.50 6.77
CA LEU A 258 -9.52 -0.08 5.37
C LEU A 258 -9.01 1.36 5.26
N HIS A 259 -9.60 2.24 6.06
CA HIS A 259 -9.19 3.65 6.12
C HIS A 259 -7.72 3.76 6.55
N TYR A 260 -7.32 3.05 7.61
CA TYR A 260 -5.93 3.02 8.05
C TYR A 260 -4.98 2.52 6.96
N ASP A 261 -5.32 1.41 6.31
CA ASP A 261 -4.48 0.76 5.29
C ASP A 261 -4.24 1.67 4.08
N ILE A 262 -5.21 2.52 3.71
CA ILE A 262 -5.07 3.51 2.64
C ILE A 262 -3.91 4.47 2.89
N TYR A 263 -3.72 4.93 4.13
CA TYR A 263 -2.60 5.83 4.48
C TYR A 263 -1.33 5.05 4.82
N ALA A 264 -1.45 3.93 5.52
CA ALA A 264 -0.33 3.11 5.95
C ALA A 264 0.44 2.51 4.77
N THR A 265 -0.25 2.08 3.72
CA THR A 265 0.36 1.32 2.62
C THR A 265 1.36 2.16 1.80
N PRO A 266 1.04 3.39 1.35
CA PRO A 266 2.03 4.28 0.77
C PRO A 266 3.20 4.60 1.70
N LEU A 267 2.95 4.76 3.00
CA LEU A 267 3.99 4.98 4.00
C LEU A 267 4.91 3.76 4.14
N ILE A 268 4.36 2.54 4.16
CA ILE A 268 5.14 1.29 4.16
C ILE A 268 6.11 1.31 2.98
N ILE A 269 5.64 1.62 1.77
CA ILE A 269 6.50 1.68 0.59
C ILE A 269 7.60 2.74 0.72
N GLN A 270 7.23 3.96 1.12
CA GLN A 270 8.15 5.10 1.22
C GLN A 270 9.23 4.86 2.28
N VAL A 271 8.83 4.50 3.50
CA VAL A 271 9.72 4.27 4.64
C VAL A 271 10.65 3.09 4.38
N SER A 272 10.15 2.02 3.77
CA SER A 272 10.98 0.85 3.43
C SER A 272 12.06 1.20 2.42
N TYR A 273 11.70 1.96 1.39
CA TYR A 273 12.66 2.38 0.36
C TYR A 273 13.71 3.35 0.92
N ILE A 274 13.29 4.35 1.69
CA ILE A 274 14.20 5.30 2.35
C ILE A 274 15.16 4.57 3.30
N SER A 275 14.63 3.69 4.17
CA SER A 275 15.43 2.93 5.14
C SER A 275 16.42 1.99 4.47
N SER A 276 16.03 1.36 3.36
CA SER A 276 16.93 0.50 2.57
C SER A 276 18.08 1.27 1.92
N ASN A 277 17.89 2.58 1.69
CA ASN A 277 18.86 3.48 1.07
C ASN A 277 19.54 4.39 2.11
N ARG A 278 19.74 3.90 3.35
CA ARG A 278 20.29 4.69 4.49
C ARG A 278 21.56 5.48 4.16
N ARG A 279 22.45 4.95 3.31
CA ARG A 279 23.69 5.64 2.91
C ARG A 279 23.37 6.90 2.11
N ASN A 280 22.45 6.80 1.16
CA ASN A 280 22.07 7.92 0.30
C ASN A 280 21.24 8.93 1.07
N VAL A 281 20.42 8.47 2.02
CA VAL A 281 19.72 9.33 2.98
C VAL A 281 20.72 10.07 3.88
N ARG A 282 21.75 9.39 4.41
CA ARG A 282 22.78 10.03 5.23
C ARG A 282 23.53 11.10 4.43
N ILE A 283 23.93 10.79 3.20
CA ILE A 283 24.58 11.73 2.29
C ILE A 283 23.66 12.94 2.08
N LEU A 284 22.39 12.71 1.73
CA LEU A 284 21.38 13.76 1.58
C LEU A 284 21.29 14.66 2.81
N LEU A 285 21.25 14.09 4.02
CA LEU A 285 21.16 14.86 5.26
C LEU A 285 22.45 15.63 5.57
N THR A 286 23.62 15.06 5.27
CA THR A 286 24.92 15.70 5.53
C THR A 286 25.29 16.79 4.52
N SER A 287 24.88 16.65 3.26
CA SER A 287 25.14 17.61 2.18
C SER A 287 23.84 18.29 1.74
N PHE A 288 22.90 18.49 2.66
CA PHE A 288 21.57 18.97 2.33
C PHE A 288 21.64 20.39 1.75
N SER A 289 21.09 20.54 0.55
CA SER A 289 20.93 21.84 -0.10
C SER A 289 19.51 21.92 -0.62
N VAL A 290 18.72 22.87 -0.09
CA VAL A 290 17.34 23.12 -0.51
C VAL A 290 17.27 23.34 -2.03
N ARG A 291 18.24 24.09 -2.58
CA ARG A 291 18.33 24.33 -4.03
C ARG A 291 18.50 23.02 -4.81
N ARG A 292 19.42 22.14 -4.39
CA ARG A 292 19.62 20.83 -5.02
C ARG A 292 18.40 19.93 -4.85
N PHE A 293 17.81 19.91 -3.65
CA PHE A 293 16.65 19.11 -3.33
C PHE A 293 15.45 19.46 -4.22
N LEU A 294 15.09 20.74 -4.31
CA LEU A 294 14.01 21.23 -5.18
C LEU A 294 14.32 20.98 -6.66
N ARG A 295 15.58 21.13 -7.07
CA ARG A 295 16.02 20.87 -8.45
C ARG A 295 15.74 19.44 -8.89
N VAL A 296 16.14 18.46 -8.06
CA VAL A 296 15.90 17.03 -8.31
C VAL A 296 14.40 16.70 -8.21
N LEU A 297 13.70 17.25 -7.20
CA LEU A 297 12.29 17.01 -6.97
C LEU A 297 11.43 17.42 -8.18
N PHE A 298 11.69 18.59 -8.76
CA PHE A 298 10.92 19.16 -9.87
C PHE A 298 11.52 18.90 -11.27
N ASN A 299 12.59 18.10 -11.38
CA ASN A 299 13.33 17.87 -12.64
C ASN A 299 13.80 19.17 -13.33
N MET A 300 14.16 20.19 -12.54
CA MET A 300 14.58 21.47 -13.10
C MET A 300 16.06 21.42 -13.51
N GLY A 301 16.34 21.22 -14.79
CA GLY A 301 17.71 21.19 -15.33
C GLY A 301 18.27 19.77 -15.50
N GLU A 302 19.19 19.60 -16.45
CA GLU A 302 19.80 18.31 -16.74
C GLU A 302 20.51 17.77 -15.51
N VAL A 303 20.00 16.64 -15.03
CA VAL A 303 20.55 15.91 -13.90
C VAL A 303 21.80 15.17 -14.40
N SER A 304 22.91 15.90 -14.54
CA SER A 304 24.25 15.30 -14.46
C SER A 304 24.51 14.93 -12.99
N VAL A 305 23.76 13.95 -12.46
CA VAL A 305 24.25 13.20 -11.30
C VAL A 305 25.42 12.40 -11.83
N GLU A 306 26.62 12.95 -11.67
CA GLU A 306 27.78 12.09 -11.46
C GLU A 306 27.35 11.07 -10.42
N PRO A 307 27.44 9.76 -10.72
CA PRO A 307 27.12 8.76 -9.73
C PRO A 307 27.92 9.09 -8.47
N LEU A 308 27.28 8.99 -7.30
CA LEU A 308 28.04 8.89 -6.07
C LEU A 308 29.07 7.78 -6.30
N ASN A 309 30.33 8.17 -6.43
CA ASN A 309 31.39 7.20 -6.62
C ASN A 309 31.39 6.27 -5.40
N PHE A 310 31.28 4.98 -5.73
CA PHE A 310 31.42 3.76 -4.92
C PHE A 310 30.16 3.19 -4.26
#